data_AF-A0A4R4L5N2-F1
#
_entry.id   AF-A0A4R4L5N2-F1
#
_cell.length_a   1.000
_cell.length_b   1.000
_cell.length_c   1.000
_cell.angle_alpha   90.00
_cell.angle_beta   90.00
_cell.angle_gamma   90.00
#
_symmetry.space_group_name_H-M   'P 1'
#
loop_
_entity.id
_entity.type
_entity.pdbx_description
1 polymer ?
#
loop_
_entity_poly.entity_id
_entity_poly.type
_entity_poly.pdbx_seq_one_letter_code
_entity_poly.pdbx_strand_id
1 'polypeptide(L)' 'MDLNTTTWRKSSYSAGTGGECVELASTPETIAIRDSKNPDGPKLLIGRDDFAALVATLKH' A
#
# COMPACT_ATOMS: atom_id res chain seq x y z
N MET A 1 -14.99 6.85 0.82
CA MET A 1 -13.72 7.13 1.53
C MET A 1 -12.85 7.95 0.61
N ASP A 2 -12.37 9.12 1.05
CA ASP A 2 -11.44 9.92 0.25
C ASP A 2 -10.00 9.47 0.54
N LEU A 3 -9.32 8.95 -0.47
CA LEU A 3 -7.95 8.44 -0.36
C LEU A 3 -6.90 9.54 -0.61
N ASN A 4 -7.33 10.73 -1.05
CA ASN A 4 -6.47 11.88 -1.27
C ASN A 4 -6.02 12.54 0.04
N THR A 5 -6.79 12.38 1.11
CA THR A 5 -6.47 12.90 2.45
C THR A 5 -5.76 11.90 3.35
N THR A 6 -5.50 10.69 2.86
CA THR A 6 -4.81 9.65 3.64
C THR A 6 -3.29 9.79 3.56
N THR A 7 -2.60 9.55 4.67
CA THR A 7 -1.13 9.55 4.71
C THR A 7 -0.57 8.30 4.04
N TRP A 8 0.10 8.49 2.91
CA TRP A 8 0.77 7.43 2.16
C TRP A 8 2.20 7.20 2.67
N ARG A 9 2.56 5.95 2.91
CA ARG A 9 3.90 5.52 3.27
C ARG A 9 4.50 4.69 2.15
N LYS A 10 5.64 5.16 1.63
CA LYS A 10 6.44 4.45 0.62
C LYS A 10 7.26 3.33 1.27
N SER A 11 7.43 2.22 0.56
CA SER A 11 8.31 1.13 1.00
C SER A 11 9.78 1.58 1.04
N SER A 12 10.54 1.12 2.04
CA SER A 12 11.98 1.36 2.15
C SER A 12 12.80 0.67 1.07
N TYR A 13 12.25 -0.36 0.42
CA TYR A 13 12.87 -1.05 -0.71
C TYR A 13 12.71 -0.28 -2.04
N SER A 14 11.97 0.83 -2.06
CA SER A 14 11.76 1.67 -3.25
C SER A 14 12.91 2.63 -3.56
N ALA A 15 14.07 2.53 -2.88
CA ALA A 15 15.18 3.50 -2.97
C ALA A 15 16.32 3.12 -3.95
N GLY A 16 16.26 1.96 -4.61
CA GLY A 16 17.28 1.52 -5.58
C GLY A 16 16.91 1.79 -7.04
N THR A 17 17.90 1.84 -7.94
CA THR A 17 17.84 2.06 -9.41
C THR A 17 17.05 0.98 -10.17
N GLY A 18 15.77 0.82 -9.81
CA GLY A 18 14.87 -0.24 -10.29
C GLY A 18 13.82 -0.70 -9.27
N GLY A 19 13.76 -0.08 -8.08
CA GLY A 19 13.00 -0.57 -6.91
C GLY A 19 11.49 -0.69 -7.11
N GLU A 20 10.89 -1.64 -6.39
CA GLU A 20 9.45 -1.90 -6.39
C GLU A 20 8.69 -0.70 -5.81
N CYS A 21 7.69 -0.23 -6.56
CA CYS A 21 7.06 1.08 -6.40
C CYS A 21 5.71 0.95 -5.72
N VAL A 22 5.69 0.61 -4.43
CA VAL A 22 4.44 0.50 -3.67
C VAL A 22 4.37 1.52 -2.55
N GLU A 23 3.20 2.13 -2.41
CA GLU A 23 2.83 2.94 -1.24
C GLU A 23 1.58 2.35 -0.59
N LEU A 24 1.55 2.43 0.73
CA LEU A 24 0.43 1.97 1.53
C LEU A 24 -0.16 3.13 2.34
N ALA A 25 -1.48 3.14 2.46
CA ALA A 25 -2.24 4.09 3.25
C ALA A 25 -3.16 3.32 4.20
N SER A 26 -3.05 3.60 5.50
CA SER A 26 -3.92 2.99 6.51
C SER A 26 -5.18 3.84 6.67
N THR A 27 -6.34 3.22 6.51
CA THR A 27 -7.64 3.83 6.78
C THR A 27 -8.37 3.06 7.90
N PRO A 28 -9.50 3.56 8.44
CA PRO A 28 -10.21 2.90 9.52
C PRO A 28 -10.58 1.43 9.22
N GLU A 29 -11.02 1.13 8.00
CA GLU A 29 -11.53 -0.21 7.64
C GLU A 29 -10.62 -0.99 6.69
N THR A 30 -9.72 -0.30 5.97
CA THR A 30 -8.93 -0.92 4.90
C THR A 30 -7.48 -0.48 4.90
N ILE A 31 -6.65 -1.25 4.21
CA ILE A 31 -5.34 -0.84 3.74
C ILE A 31 -5.47 -0.56 2.24
N ALA A 32 -5.13 0.67 1.84
CA ALA A 32 -5.04 1.06 0.46
C ALA A 32 -3.61 0.87 -0.05
N ILE A 33 -3.47 0.26 -1.21
CA ILE A 33 -2.18 -0.01 -1.88
C ILE A 33 -2.23 0.65 -3.25
N ARG A 34 -1.18 1.39 -3.60
CA ARG A 34 -1.04 2.00 -4.93
C ARG A 34 0.37 1.86 -5.47
N ASP A 35 0.49 1.98 -6.79
CA ASP A 35 1.77 2.15 -7.47
C ASP A 35 2.30 3.58 -7.25
N SER A 36 3.50 3.69 -6.69
CA SER A 36 4.19 4.97 -6.47
C SER A 36 4.43 5.73 -7.78
N LYS A 37 4.56 5.02 -8.91
CA LYS A 37 4.81 5.63 -10.22
C LYS A 37 3.54 6.13 -10.90
N ASN A 38 2.37 5.67 -10.47
CA ASN A 38 1.08 6.09 -10.98
C ASN A 38 0.10 6.37 -9.82
N PRO A 39 0.31 7.47 -9.06
CA PRO A 39 -0.44 7.77 -7.84
C PRO A 39 -1.93 8.01 -8.09
N ASP A 40 -2.30 8.41 -9.31
CA ASP A 40 -3.68 8.65 -9.75
C ASP A 40 -4.34 7.39 -10.35
N GLY A 41 -3.54 6.33 -10.55
CA GLY A 41 -4.04 5.04 -11.01
C GLY A 41 -4.93 4.31 -10.01
N PRO A 42 -5.42 3.12 -10.40
CA PRO A 42 -6.25 2.28 -9.54
C PRO A 42 -5.58 1.96 -8.20
N LYS A 43 -6.39 1.92 -7.14
CA LYS A 43 -5.96 1.63 -5.77
C LYS A 43 -6.58 0.31 -5.34
N LEU A 44 -5.75 -0.60 -4.86
CA LEU A 44 -6.23 -1.85 -4.28
C LEU A 44 -6.62 -1.59 -2.82
N LEU A 45 -7.84 -1.94 -2.46
CA LEU A 45 -8.36 -1.83 -1.09
C LEU A 45 -8.51 -3.23 -0.52
N ILE A 46 -7.89 -3.48 0.63
CA ILE A 46 -7.93 -4.77 1.31
C ILE A 46 -8.39 -4.53 2.76
N GLY A 47 -9.22 -5.41 3.31
CA GLY A 47 -9.58 -5.37 4.73
C GLY A 47 -8.34 -5.46 5.61
N ARG A 48 -8.36 -4.84 6.80
CA ARG A 48 -7.19 -4.84 7.69
C ARG A 48 -6.75 -6.24 8.10
N ASP A 49 -7.72 -7.11 8.39
CA ASP A 49 -7.47 -8.50 8.81
C ASP A 49 -6.93 -9.35 7.66
N ASP A 50 -7.51 -9.19 6.46
CA ASP A 50 -7.02 -9.86 5.25
C ASP A 50 -5.59 -9.41 4.90
N PHE A 51 -5.29 -8.12 5.03
CA PHE A 51 -3.94 -7.61 4.81
C PHE A 51 -2.95 -8.16 5.84
N ALA A 52 -3.35 -8.28 7.11
CA ALA A 52 -2.52 -8.89 8.14
C ALA A 52 -2.24 -10.38 7.85
N ALA A 53 -3.26 -11.13 7.45
CA ALA A 53 -3.13 -12.53 7.05
C ALA A 53 -2.22 -12.69 5.81
N LEU A 54 -2.39 -11.82 4.81
CA LEU A 54 -1.52 -11.79 3.63
C LEU A 54 -0.06 -11.55 4.02
N VAL A 55 0.21 -10.54 4.83
CA VAL A 55 1.59 -10.23 5.27
C VAL A 55 2.18 -11.36 6.11
N ALA A 56 1.40 -11.98 6.99
CA ALA A 56 1.84 -13.14 7.77
C ALA A 56 2.20 -14.34 6.88
N THR A 57 1.47 -14.52 5.76
CA THR A 57 1.75 -15.58 4.78
C THR A 57 3.01 -15.28 3.96
N LEU A 58 3.25 -14.02 3.60
CA LEU A 58 4.39 -13.62 2.76
C LEU A 58 5.70 -13.48 3.54
N LYS A 59 5.63 -13.21 4.84
CA LYS A 59 6.80 -13.16 5.74
C LYS A 59 7.15 -14.57 6.20
N HIS A 60 7.99 -15.25 5.42
CA HIS A 60 8.74 -16.42 5.88
C HIS A 60 9.98 -15.99 6.69
#